data_AF-A0A1D3KZY2-F1
#
_entry.id   AF-A0A1D3KZY2-F1
#
_cell.length_a   1.000
_cell.length_b   1.000
_cell.length_c   1.000
_cell.angle_alpha   90.00
_cell.angle_beta   90.00
_cell.angle_gamma   90.00
#
_symmetry.space_group_name_H-M   'P 1'
#
loop_
_entity.id
_entity.type
_entity.pdbx_description
1 polymer ?
#
loop_
_entity_poly.entity_id
_entity_poly.type
_entity_poly.pdbx_seq_one_letter_code
_entity_poly.pdbx_strand_id
1 'polypeptide(L)'
;MSFNPIYAFIKTTTGILTRKIKFQKDDIGKTIQMNDGYRFTILKHAVKASETEDKSKITVLCLRFHLKDAESEKEVKPSKLPMFFSLGLPGLREKMWMVNKWNGDFQGIYEWNNEENAHKYVDSFAMKFMTRNAVPGSVKYEIIPGISLHDHVRHLQL
;
A
#
# COMPACT_ATOMS: atom_id res chain seq x y z
N MET A 1 -9.90 4.90 16.63
CA MET A 1 -10.31 3.50 16.39
C MET A 1 -9.09 2.61 16.37
N SER A 2 -9.17 1.42 16.97
CA SER A 2 -8.06 0.46 17.00
C SER A 2 -7.92 -0.27 15.65
N PHE A 3 -6.69 -0.53 15.21
CA PHE A 3 -6.39 -1.31 14.01
C PHE A 3 -6.59 -2.81 14.31
N ASN A 4 -7.85 -3.22 14.41
CA ASN A 4 -8.26 -4.60 14.68
C ASN A 4 -8.45 -5.40 13.37
N PRO A 5 -7.88 -6.61 13.24
CA PRO A 5 -7.96 -7.41 12.01
C PRO A 5 -9.38 -7.84 11.63
N ILE A 6 -10.24 -8.16 12.61
CA ILE A 6 -11.64 -8.55 12.35
C ILE A 6 -12.42 -7.35 11.82
N TYR A 7 -12.26 -6.18 12.46
CA TYR A 7 -12.87 -4.95 11.99
C TYR A 7 -12.43 -4.60 10.56
N ALA A 8 -11.12 -4.68 10.30
CA ALA A 8 -10.56 -4.41 8.98
C ALA A 8 -11.13 -5.35 7.92
N PHE A 9 -11.24 -6.65 8.23
CA PHE A 9 -11.82 -7.64 7.34
C PHE A 9 -13.29 -7.35 7.03
N ILE A 10 -14.12 -7.10 8.05
CA ILE A 10 -15.54 -6.77 7.87
C ILE A 10 -15.68 -5.51 7.00
N LYS A 11 -14.93 -4.45 7.30
CA LYS A 11 -14.97 -3.20 6.53
C LYS A 11 -14.48 -3.35 5.10
N THR A 12 -13.45 -4.17 4.85
CA THR A 12 -13.03 -4.51 3.49
C THR A 12 -14.19 -5.16 2.73
N THR A 13 -14.78 -6.22 3.29
CA THR A 13 -15.84 -6.99 2.62
C THR A 13 -17.07 -6.12 2.35
N THR A 14 -17.56 -5.40 3.37
CA THR A 14 -18.69 -4.47 3.18
C THR A 14 -18.34 -3.35 2.20
N GLY A 15 -17.12 -2.81 2.24
CA GLY A 15 -16.68 -1.75 1.33
C GLY A 15 -16.65 -2.20 -0.14
N ILE A 16 -16.25 -3.44 -0.41
CA ILE A 16 -16.29 -4.03 -1.75
C ILE A 16 -17.74 -4.23 -2.20
N LEU A 17 -18.59 -4.83 -1.36
CA LEU A 17 -20.01 -5.09 -1.67
C LEU A 17 -20.79 -3.78 -1.93
N THR A 18 -20.47 -2.73 -1.17
CA THR A 18 -21.09 -1.40 -1.30
C THR A 18 -20.40 -0.50 -2.34
N ARG A 19 -19.42 -1.02 -3.10
CA ARG A 19 -18.60 -0.29 -4.10
C ARG A 19 -17.86 0.94 -3.55
N LYS A 20 -17.72 1.05 -2.23
CA LYS A 20 -16.88 2.06 -1.57
C LYS A 20 -15.39 1.74 -1.70
N ILE A 21 -15.02 0.50 -2.00
CA ILE A 21 -13.66 0.09 -2.38
C ILE A 21 -13.70 -0.30 -3.86
N LYS A 22 -12.86 0.36 -4.67
CA LYS A 22 -12.72 0.11 -6.09
C LYS A 22 -11.30 -0.37 -6.39
N PHE A 23 -11.18 -1.39 -7.22
CA PHE A 23 -9.89 -1.89 -7.70
C PHE A 23 -9.59 -1.24 -9.05
N GLN A 24 -8.45 -0.56 -9.14
CA GLN A 24 -8.00 0.10 -10.36
C GLN A 24 -7.27 -0.91 -11.24
N LYS A 25 -8.04 -1.68 -12.00
CA LYS A 25 -7.50 -2.75 -12.85
C LYS A 25 -6.65 -2.21 -14.00
N ASP A 26 -6.96 -1.01 -14.48
CA ASP A 26 -6.27 -0.36 -15.59
C ASP A 26 -4.84 0.09 -15.21
N ASP A 27 -4.53 0.16 -13.91
CA ASP A 27 -3.19 0.52 -13.43
C ASP A 27 -2.26 -0.69 -13.34
N ILE A 28 -2.79 -1.91 -13.34
CA ILE A 28 -1.98 -3.12 -13.19
C ILE A 28 -1.07 -3.30 -14.41
N GLY A 29 0.21 -3.53 -14.17
CA GLY A 29 1.24 -3.68 -15.20
C GLY A 29 1.91 -2.36 -15.61
N LYS A 30 1.36 -1.20 -15.25
CA LYS A 30 2.06 0.09 -15.43
C LYS A 30 3.31 0.13 -14.55
N THR A 31 4.32 0.88 -15.00
CA THR A 31 5.58 1.03 -14.28
C THR A 31 5.74 2.46 -13.79
N ILE A 32 6.12 2.61 -12.53
CA ILE A 32 6.43 3.88 -11.88
C ILE A 32 7.93 3.91 -11.59
N GLN A 33 8.61 4.98 -12.00
CA GLN A 33 10.00 5.25 -11.67
C GLN A 33 10.07 6.16 -10.44
N MET A 34 10.59 5.65 -9.33
CA MET A 34 10.74 6.39 -8.08
C MET A 34 11.87 7.43 -8.16
N ASN A 35 11.89 8.37 -7.22
CA ASN A 35 12.93 9.41 -7.13
C ASN A 35 14.36 8.87 -6.99
N ASP A 36 14.51 7.66 -6.45
CA ASP A 36 15.79 6.96 -6.33
C ASP A 36 16.21 6.20 -7.61
N GLY A 37 15.43 6.35 -8.69
CA GLY A 37 15.67 5.75 -10.00
C GLY A 37 15.14 4.32 -10.15
N TYR A 38 14.70 3.66 -9.07
CA TYR A 38 14.16 2.31 -9.17
C TYR A 38 12.78 2.30 -9.85
N ARG A 39 12.55 1.26 -10.65
CA ARG A 39 11.30 1.07 -11.38
C ARG A 39 10.48 -0.04 -10.76
N PHE A 40 9.21 0.26 -10.50
CA PHE A 40 8.27 -0.67 -9.88
C PHE A 40 7.05 -0.86 -10.76
N THR A 41 6.72 -2.12 -11.05
CA THR A 41 5.50 -2.50 -11.79
C THR A 41 4.34 -2.69 -10.83
N ILE A 42 3.21 -2.03 -11.09
CA ILE A 42 1.99 -2.14 -10.29
C ILE A 42 1.41 -3.55 -10.40
N LEU A 43 1.26 -4.21 -9.25
CA LEU A 43 0.65 -5.53 -9.11
C LEU A 43 -0.80 -5.47 -8.65
N LYS A 44 -1.12 -4.50 -7.78
CA LYS A 44 -2.46 -4.31 -7.24
C LYS A 44 -2.66 -2.84 -6.87
N HIS A 45 -3.86 -2.33 -7.10
CA HIS A 45 -4.21 -0.96 -6.77
C HIS A 45 -5.68 -0.86 -6.36
N ALA A 46 -5.93 -0.28 -5.20
CA ALA A 46 -7.26 -0.12 -4.64
C ALA A 46 -7.45 1.29 -4.07
N VAL A 47 -8.60 1.88 -4.37
CA VAL A 47 -9.03 3.19 -3.89
C VAL A 47 -10.30 3.01 -3.07
N LYS A 48 -10.34 3.62 -1.88
CA LYS A 48 -11.51 3.72 -1.03
C LYS A 48 -12.12 5.11 -1.17
N ALA A 49 -13.44 5.17 -1.35
CA ALA A 49 -14.19 6.41 -1.22
C ALA A 49 -13.91 7.00 0.15
N SER A 50 -13.35 8.22 0.19
CA SER A 50 -12.95 8.88 1.42
C SER A 50 -13.83 10.09 1.73
N GLU A 51 -13.94 10.36 3.02
CA GLU A 51 -14.82 11.38 3.62
C GLU A 51 -14.02 12.62 4.08
N THR A 52 -12.68 12.60 4.07
CA THR A 52 -11.88 13.79 4.42
C THR A 52 -11.86 14.77 3.25
N GLU A 53 -12.49 15.93 3.46
CA GLU A 53 -12.46 17.09 2.57
C GLU A 53 -11.16 17.90 2.70
N ASP A 54 -10.54 17.87 3.89
CA ASP A 54 -9.32 18.61 4.19
C ASP A 54 -8.08 17.91 3.60
N LYS A 55 -7.74 18.29 2.37
CA LYS A 55 -6.57 17.76 1.65
C LYS A 55 -5.24 18.03 2.34
N SER A 56 -5.14 19.06 3.17
CA SER A 56 -3.89 19.41 3.86
C SER A 56 -3.45 18.36 4.88
N LYS A 57 -4.39 17.54 5.35
CA LYS A 57 -4.12 16.47 6.31
C LYS A 57 -3.73 15.16 5.63
N ILE A 58 -3.98 15.00 4.33
CA ILE A 58 -3.68 13.75 3.63
C ILE A 58 -2.20 13.41 3.80
N THR A 59 -1.91 12.13 4.05
CA THR A 59 -0.54 11.67 4.30
C THR A 59 -0.26 10.43 3.49
N VAL A 60 0.89 10.40 2.82
CA VAL A 60 1.40 9.23 2.13
C VAL A 60 2.33 8.44 3.04
N LEU A 61 2.19 7.12 3.06
CA LEU A 61 3.16 6.19 3.60
C LEU A 61 3.77 5.41 2.43
N CYS A 62 5.08 5.52 2.28
CA CYS A 62 5.86 4.74 1.32
C CYS A 62 6.61 3.65 2.07
N LEU A 63 6.55 2.42 1.59
CA LEU A 63 7.17 1.28 2.25
C LEU A 63 7.84 0.37 1.24
N ARG A 64 9.07 -0.04 1.50
CA ARG A 64 9.84 -0.98 0.68
C ARG A 64 10.34 -2.14 1.53
N PHE A 65 10.37 -3.34 0.97
CA PHE A 65 10.84 -4.54 1.67
C PHE A 65 11.15 -5.65 0.67
N HIS A 66 11.91 -6.64 1.14
CA HIS A 66 12.23 -7.84 0.38
C HIS A 66 11.54 -9.05 1.04
N LEU A 67 10.88 -9.93 0.28
CA LEU A 67 10.23 -11.13 0.85
C LEU A 67 11.23 -12.25 1.06
N LYS A 68 11.08 -13.05 2.13
CA LYS A 68 11.97 -14.19 2.44
C LYS A 68 12.01 -15.25 1.33
N ASP A 69 10.85 -15.53 0.73
CA ASP A 69 10.68 -16.62 -0.24
C ASP A 69 10.58 -16.10 -1.69
N ALA A 70 11.07 -14.89 -1.97
CA ALA A 70 11.14 -14.36 -3.34
C ALA A 70 12.39 -14.88 -4.07
N GLU A 71 12.52 -16.21 -4.20
CA GLU A 71 13.72 -16.83 -4.78
C GLU A 71 13.87 -16.63 -6.30
N SER A 72 12.87 -16.07 -7.00
CA SER A 72 13.05 -15.60 -8.39
C SER A 72 11.96 -14.64 -8.86
N GLU A 73 12.30 -13.79 -9.85
CA GLU A 73 11.37 -12.92 -10.62
C GLU A 73 10.06 -13.62 -11.05
N LYS A 74 10.09 -14.95 -11.21
CA LYS A 74 8.99 -15.76 -11.75
C LYS A 74 7.98 -16.21 -10.69
N GLU A 75 8.29 -16.08 -9.39
CA GLU A 75 7.47 -16.65 -8.31
C GLU A 75 6.77 -15.63 -7.42
N VAL A 76 6.93 -14.34 -7.69
CA VAL A 76 6.11 -13.28 -7.09
C VAL A 76 4.68 -13.42 -7.62
N LYS A 77 3.95 -14.44 -7.16
CA LYS A 77 2.53 -14.59 -7.42
C LYS A 77 1.83 -13.49 -6.62
N PRO A 78 1.11 -12.56 -7.28
CA PRO A 78 0.33 -11.52 -6.60
C PRO A 78 -0.64 -12.11 -5.57
N SER A 79 -0.99 -13.40 -5.68
CA SER A 79 -1.96 -14.09 -4.84
C SER A 79 -1.53 -14.31 -3.39
N LYS A 80 -0.23 -14.47 -3.09
CA LYS A 80 0.21 -14.90 -1.74
C LYS A 80 0.14 -13.80 -0.70
N LEU A 81 0.17 -12.52 -1.09
CA LEU A 81 0.05 -11.46 -0.11
C LEU A 81 -1.36 -10.86 -0.05
N PRO A 82 -2.06 -11.04 1.08
CA PRO A 82 -3.43 -10.61 1.22
C PRO A 82 -3.48 -9.09 1.42
N MET A 83 -3.45 -8.36 0.31
CA MET A 83 -3.84 -6.95 0.25
C MET A 83 -5.20 -6.72 0.94
N PHE A 84 -6.09 -7.71 0.86
CA PHE A 84 -7.45 -7.67 1.42
C PHE A 84 -7.52 -7.32 2.91
N PHE A 85 -6.59 -7.77 3.75
CA PHE A 85 -6.75 -7.60 5.21
C PHE A 85 -6.54 -6.16 5.69
N SER A 86 -5.97 -5.27 4.87
CA SER A 86 -5.72 -3.89 5.30
C SER A 86 -6.61 -2.84 4.63
N LEU A 87 -7.40 -3.19 3.61
CA LEU A 87 -8.18 -2.21 2.84
C LEU A 87 -9.28 -1.52 3.67
N GLY A 88 -9.83 -2.23 4.66
CA GLY A 88 -10.84 -1.72 5.58
C GLY A 88 -10.29 -0.95 6.78
N LEU A 89 -8.99 -0.69 6.85
CA LEU A 89 -8.41 0.03 7.99
C LEU A 89 -8.95 1.47 8.07
N PRO A 90 -9.21 1.99 9.30
CA PRO A 90 -9.64 3.37 9.49
C PRO A 90 -8.65 4.35 8.86
N GLY A 91 -9.16 5.34 8.14
CA GLY A 91 -8.34 6.38 7.53
C GLY A 91 -7.60 5.98 6.25
N LEU A 92 -7.51 4.71 5.87
CA LEU A 92 -6.89 4.32 4.58
C LEU A 92 -7.74 4.80 3.41
N ARG A 93 -7.15 5.52 2.47
CA ARG A 93 -7.80 6.09 1.28
C ARG A 93 -7.41 5.34 0.02
N GLU A 94 -6.14 5.01 -0.11
CA GLU A 94 -5.61 4.39 -1.32
C GLU A 94 -4.46 3.46 -0.97
N LYS A 95 -4.32 2.38 -1.72
CA LYS A 95 -3.24 1.41 -1.56
C LYS A 95 -2.79 0.91 -2.91
N MET A 96 -1.52 1.17 -3.22
CA MET A 96 -0.83 0.70 -4.40
C MET A 96 0.30 -0.24 -3.99
N TRP A 97 0.38 -1.38 -4.66
CA TRP A 97 1.38 -2.43 -4.42
C TRP A 97 2.10 -2.76 -5.71
N MET A 98 3.42 -2.78 -5.62
CA MET A 98 4.28 -2.86 -6.78
C MET A 98 5.49 -3.75 -6.48
N VAL A 99 6.13 -4.21 -7.55
CA VAL A 99 7.37 -5.00 -7.49
C VAL A 99 8.39 -4.40 -8.43
N ASN A 100 9.63 -4.27 -7.97
CA ASN A 100 10.76 -4.05 -8.84
C ASN A 100 11.20 -5.41 -9.37
N LYS A 101 10.99 -5.63 -10.67
CA LYS A 101 11.31 -6.90 -11.31
C LYS A 101 12.81 -7.20 -11.21
N TRP A 102 13.67 -6.20 -11.39
CA TRP A 102 15.12 -6.38 -11.44
C TRP A 102 15.72 -6.95 -10.15
N ASN A 103 15.31 -6.44 -8.99
CA ASN A 103 15.91 -6.82 -7.71
C ASN A 103 14.94 -7.60 -6.78
N GLY A 104 13.69 -7.81 -7.21
CA GLY A 104 12.68 -8.54 -6.43
C GLY A 104 12.09 -7.75 -5.25
N ASP A 105 12.44 -6.48 -5.07
CA ASP A 105 11.90 -5.67 -3.98
C ASP A 105 10.43 -5.33 -4.22
N PHE A 106 9.67 -5.31 -3.13
CA PHE A 106 8.29 -4.84 -3.14
C PHE A 106 8.21 -3.43 -2.62
N GLN A 107 7.27 -2.67 -3.16
CA GLN A 107 6.93 -1.35 -2.67
C GLN A 107 5.42 -1.21 -2.50
N GLY A 108 5.01 -0.77 -1.31
CA GLY A 108 3.65 -0.35 -1.01
C GLY A 108 3.60 1.16 -0.82
N ILE A 109 2.71 1.83 -1.52
CA ILE A 109 2.39 3.24 -1.31
C ILE A 109 0.94 3.33 -0.84
N TYR A 110 0.71 4.06 0.24
CA TYR A 110 -0.58 4.14 0.91
C TYR A 110 -0.95 5.60 1.13
N GLU A 111 -2.18 5.97 0.82
CA GLU A 111 -2.73 7.27 1.19
C GLU A 111 -3.61 7.13 2.43
N TRP A 112 -3.43 8.02 3.41
CA TRP A 112 -4.17 8.08 4.66
C TRP A 112 -4.85 9.45 4.82
N ASN A 113 -5.96 9.47 5.55
CA ASN A 113 -6.67 10.71 5.91
C ASN A 113 -5.82 11.68 6.73
N ASN A 114 -4.88 11.16 7.53
CA ASN A 114 -3.98 11.94 8.37
C ASN A 114 -2.75 11.14 8.77
N GLU A 115 -1.75 11.87 9.26
CA GLU A 115 -0.46 11.33 9.68
C GLU A 115 -0.61 10.33 10.83
N GLU A 116 -1.51 10.60 11.79
CA GLU A 116 -1.78 9.71 12.92
C GLU A 116 -2.20 8.30 12.46
N ASN A 117 -3.03 8.19 11.41
CA ASN A 117 -3.42 6.90 10.86
C ASN A 117 -2.25 6.19 10.15
N ALA A 118 -1.35 6.94 9.50
CA ALA A 118 -0.15 6.38 8.89
C ALA A 118 0.80 5.79 9.96
N HIS A 119 1.05 6.52 11.05
CA HIS A 119 1.83 6.03 12.20
C HIS A 119 1.19 4.80 12.84
N LYS A 120 -0.14 4.81 13.07
CA LYS A 120 -0.86 3.63 13.58
C LYS A 120 -0.72 2.40 12.68
N TYR A 121 -0.62 2.59 11.36
CA TYR A 121 -0.38 1.47 10.45
C TYR A 121 0.99 0.83 10.66
N VAL A 122 2.03 1.63 10.88
CA VAL A 122 3.40 1.14 11.15
C VAL A 122 3.42 0.26 12.41
N ASP A 123 2.62 0.56 13.42
CA ASP A 123 2.53 -0.27 14.64
C ASP A 123 1.50 -1.42 14.54
N SER A 124 0.81 -1.54 13.41
CA SER A 124 -0.35 -2.43 13.26
C SER A 124 0.02 -3.90 13.06
N PHE A 125 -0.98 -4.78 13.22
CA PHE A 125 -0.84 -6.20 12.89
C PHE A 125 -0.44 -6.43 11.43
N ALA A 126 -0.87 -5.57 10.50
CA ALA A 126 -0.59 -5.71 9.07
C ALA A 126 0.91 -5.47 8.79
N MET A 127 1.48 -4.43 9.41
CA MET A 127 2.91 -4.17 9.34
C MET A 127 3.71 -5.29 10.00
N LYS A 128 3.33 -5.74 11.21
CA LYS A 128 3.99 -6.86 11.90
C LYS A 128 3.97 -8.15 11.07
N PHE A 129 2.83 -8.46 10.44
CA PHE A 129 2.71 -9.60 9.54
C PHE A 129 3.64 -9.47 8.35
N MET A 130 3.68 -8.31 7.69
CA MET A 130 4.57 -8.06 6.57
C MET A 130 6.04 -8.17 6.96
N THR A 131 6.46 -7.53 8.06
CA THR A 131 7.83 -7.59 8.57
C THR A 131 8.25 -9.02 8.91
N ARG A 132 7.34 -9.84 9.46
CA ARG A 132 7.63 -11.26 9.74
C ARG A 132 7.92 -12.07 8.46
N ASN A 133 7.28 -11.73 7.35
CA ASN A 133 7.45 -12.39 6.05
C ASN A 133 8.56 -11.74 5.19
N ALA A 134 9.12 -10.61 5.62
CA ALA A 134 10.21 -9.92 4.95
C ALA A 134 11.58 -10.42 5.44
N VAL A 135 12.61 -10.31 4.60
CA VAL A 135 14.01 -10.53 4.99
C VAL A 135 14.33 -9.59 6.15
N PRO A 136 14.92 -10.08 7.27
CA PRO A 136 15.24 -9.25 8.42
C PRO A 136 16.03 -7.99 8.02
N GLY A 137 15.59 -6.83 8.48
CA GLY A 137 16.22 -5.53 8.17
C GLY A 137 15.90 -4.93 6.79
N SER A 138 15.17 -5.63 5.92
CA SER A 138 14.82 -5.11 4.58
C SER A 138 13.68 -4.09 4.57
N VAL A 139 12.82 -4.10 5.61
CA VAL A 139 11.65 -3.21 5.68
C VAL A 139 12.12 -1.79 5.97
N LYS A 140 11.85 -0.88 5.03
CA LYS A 140 12.07 0.56 5.15
C LYS A 140 10.76 1.29 4.86
N TYR A 141 10.53 2.41 5.52
CA TYR A 141 9.36 3.23 5.25
C TYR A 141 9.63 4.71 5.45
N GLU A 142 8.77 5.52 4.86
CA GLU A 142 8.76 6.97 4.95
C GLU A 142 7.31 7.45 5.03
N ILE A 143 7.05 8.43 5.90
CA ILE A 143 5.74 9.08 6.04
C ILE A 143 5.90 10.51 5.53
N ILE A 144 5.05 10.89 4.57
CA ILE A 144 5.11 12.16 3.86
C ILE A 144 3.75 12.87 4.06
N PRO A 145 3.65 13.82 5.00
CA PRO A 145 2.42 14.56 5.25
C PRO A 145 2.15 15.61 4.16
N GLY A 146 0.87 15.95 3.97
CA GLY A 146 0.43 17.06 3.11
C GLY A 146 0.45 16.77 1.61
N ILE A 147 0.64 15.51 1.19
CA ILE A 147 0.64 15.11 -0.22
C ILE A 147 -0.34 13.96 -0.45
N SER A 148 -1.03 13.97 -1.60
CA SER A 148 -1.84 12.85 -2.06
C SER A 148 -0.97 11.78 -2.73
N LEU A 149 -1.41 10.52 -2.75
CA LEU A 149 -0.71 9.47 -3.48
C LEU A 149 -0.65 9.81 -4.96
N HIS A 150 -1.75 10.32 -5.52
CA HIS A 150 -1.80 10.79 -6.91
C HIS A 150 -0.72 11.82 -7.21
N ASP A 151 -0.56 12.85 -6.38
CA ASP A 151 0.47 13.89 -6.59
C ASP A 151 1.88 13.34 -6.36
N HIS A 152 2.05 12.42 -5.40
CA HIS A 152 3.33 11.76 -5.14
C HIS A 152 3.80 10.93 -6.33
N VAL A 153 2.90 10.24 -7.04
CA VAL A 153 3.24 9.39 -8.19
C VAL A 153 3.11 10.07 -9.55
N ARG A 154 2.47 11.24 -9.66
CA ARG A 154 2.20 11.94 -10.93
C ARG A 154 3.46 12.17 -11.77
N HIS A 155 4.56 12.56 -11.13
CA HIS A 155 5.83 12.86 -11.81
C HIS A 155 6.70 11.63 -12.07
N LEU A 156 6.22 10.46 -11.64
CA LEU A 156 6.95 9.20 -11.61
C LEU A 156 6.44 8.20 -12.65
N GLN A 157 5.39 8.56 -13.40
CA GLN A 157 4.85 7.73 -14.47
C GLN A 157 5.67 7.92 -15.75
N LEU A 158 6.11 6.81 -16.34
CA LEU A 158 6.81 6.75 -17.64
C LEU A 158 5.81 6.72 -18.79
#